data_AF-A0A2U1J535-F1
#
_entry.id   AF-A0A2U1J535-F1
#
_cell.length_a   1.000
_cell.length_b   1.000
_cell.length_c   1.000
_cell.angle_alpha   90.00
_cell.angle_beta   90.00
_cell.angle_gamma   90.00
#
_symmetry.space_group_name_H-M   'P 1'
#
loop_
_entity.id
_entity.type
_entity.pdbx_description
1 polymer ?
#
loop_
_entity_poly.entity_id
_entity_poly.type
_entity_poly.pdbx_seq_one_letter_code
_entity_poly.pdbx_strand_id
1 'polypeptide(L)'
;MAYQNLIPPVNFGYVEEDLYRFGQPNELNFPFVETLGLKCVVWVAYEEPNQKFLNFIDDQEIQLCHIGSERMSSTDSITEETIVDSLNIILNKSNYPLAIVCNVGRHQTGTLVGCLRKLQGWNLASIFDEYRRYAGPKVRLINEQFIELFDTDLVSIPLDPPKWMR
;
A
#
# COMPACT_ATOMS: atom_id res chain seq x y z
N MET A 1 -10.62 -1.15 34.07
CA MET A 1 -9.84 -1.17 32.81
C MET A 1 -10.59 -0.28 31.84
N ALA A 2 -9.98 0.82 31.40
CA ALA A 2 -10.60 1.67 30.38
C ALA A 2 -10.54 0.91 29.05
N TYR A 3 -11.67 0.77 28.35
CA TYR A 3 -11.68 0.26 26.99
C TYR A 3 -10.98 1.28 26.10
N GLN A 4 -9.83 0.91 25.54
CA GLN A 4 -9.17 1.73 24.53
C GLN A 4 -9.91 1.53 23.22
N ASN A 5 -10.61 2.57 22.74
CA ASN A 5 -11.26 2.52 21.44
C ASN A 5 -10.18 2.49 20.34
N LEU A 6 -10.06 1.35 19.66
CA LEU A 6 -9.19 1.19 18.51
C LEU A 6 -9.93 1.68 17.26
N ILE A 7 -9.41 2.73 16.62
CA ILE A 7 -10.02 3.34 15.45
C ILE A 7 -9.14 3.06 14.24
N PRO A 8 -9.57 2.21 13.28
CA PRO A 8 -8.78 1.95 12.09
C PRO A 8 -8.57 3.23 11.28
N PRO A 9 -7.42 3.39 10.60
CA PRO A 9 -7.19 4.52 9.70
C PRO A 9 -8.21 4.56 8.55
N VAL A 10 -8.29 5.71 7.88
CA VAL A 10 -9.13 5.85 6.69
C VAL A 10 -8.75 4.81 5.64
N ASN A 11 -9.75 4.20 4.99
CA ASN A 11 -9.56 3.18 3.96
C ASN A 11 -8.69 1.99 4.41
N PHE A 12 -8.69 1.67 5.70
CA PHE A 12 -8.09 0.44 6.20
C PHE A 12 -8.67 -0.79 5.49
N GLY A 13 -7.80 -1.71 5.11
CA GLY A 13 -8.16 -2.96 4.48
C GLY A 13 -7.10 -4.03 4.69
N TYR A 14 -7.56 -5.26 4.77
CA TYR A 14 -6.72 -6.45 4.68
C TYR A 14 -6.52 -6.80 3.21
N VAL A 15 -5.26 -6.86 2.76
CA VAL A 15 -4.94 -7.21 1.37
C VAL A 15 -4.63 -8.71 1.30
N GLU A 16 -3.72 -9.18 2.14
CA GLU A 16 -3.29 -10.59 2.29
C GLU A 16 -2.79 -10.85 3.72
N GLU A 17 -2.35 -12.08 4.01
CA GLU A 17 -1.72 -12.46 5.28
C GLU A 17 -0.57 -11.52 5.64
N ASP A 18 -0.75 -10.79 6.75
CA ASP A 18 0.16 -9.76 7.26
C ASP A 18 0.46 -8.60 6.28
N LEU A 19 -0.39 -8.42 5.26
CA LEU A 19 -0.35 -7.30 4.30
C LEU A 19 -1.59 -6.43 4.44
N TYR A 20 -1.40 -5.18 4.82
CA TYR A 20 -2.48 -4.22 5.04
C TYR A 20 -2.41 -3.06 4.06
N ARG A 21 -3.52 -2.31 3.95
CA ARG A 21 -3.58 -1.03 3.24
C ARG A 21 -4.32 0.00 4.06
N PHE A 22 -3.93 1.27 3.98
CA PHE A 22 -4.69 2.39 4.54
C PHE A 22 -4.22 3.74 4.01
N GLY A 23 -4.98 4.80 4.29
CA GLY A 23 -4.52 6.17 4.18
C GLY A 23 -3.72 6.61 5.42
N GLN A 24 -2.93 7.66 5.28
CA GLN A 24 -2.07 8.19 6.34
C GLN A 24 -2.84 8.33 7.68
N PRO A 25 -2.42 7.59 8.72
CA PRO A 25 -3.08 7.66 10.01
C PRO A 25 -2.80 8.99 10.72
N ASN A 26 -3.66 9.32 11.67
CA ASN A 26 -3.42 10.36 12.67
C ASN A 26 -3.38 9.74 14.08
N GLU A 27 -3.19 10.56 15.10
CA GLU A 27 -2.99 10.10 16.48
C GLU A 27 -4.15 9.28 17.04
N LEU A 28 -5.38 9.48 16.54
CA LEU A 28 -6.53 8.67 16.95
C LEU A 28 -6.45 7.23 16.40
N ASN A 29 -5.70 7.03 15.32
CA ASN A 29 -5.52 5.74 14.68
C ASN A 29 -4.29 4.98 15.17
N PHE A 30 -3.27 5.68 15.71
CA PHE A 30 -2.01 5.07 16.13
C PHE A 30 -2.17 3.88 17.08
N PRO A 31 -3.06 3.91 18.10
CA PRO A 31 -3.28 2.72 18.93
C PRO A 31 -3.76 1.51 18.15
N PHE A 32 -4.57 1.68 17.10
CA PHE A 32 -4.98 0.58 16.23
C PHE A 32 -3.80 0.10 15.38
N VAL A 33 -3.02 1.01 14.80
CA VAL A 33 -1.88 0.65 13.94
C VAL A 33 -0.80 -0.11 14.73
N GLU A 34 -0.57 0.27 15.99
CA GLU A 34 0.32 -0.44 16.91
C GLU A 34 -0.09 -1.91 17.09
N THR A 35 -1.39 -2.21 17.14
CA THR A 35 -1.87 -3.61 17.24
C THR A 35 -1.53 -4.48 16.03
N LEU A 36 -1.22 -3.88 14.88
CA LEU A 36 -0.84 -4.61 13.68
C LEU A 36 0.61 -5.12 13.74
N GLY A 37 1.43 -4.60 14.65
CA GLY A 37 2.84 -5.01 14.81
C GLY A 37 3.65 -4.85 13.52
N LEU A 38 3.39 -3.76 12.77
CA LEU A 38 4.04 -3.51 11.49
C LEU A 38 5.56 -3.43 11.67
N LYS A 39 6.31 -4.04 10.74
CA LYS A 39 7.76 -3.85 10.60
C LYS A 39 8.10 -2.90 9.46
N CYS A 40 7.24 -2.81 8.47
CA CYS A 40 7.49 -2.02 7.26
C CYS A 40 6.23 -1.28 6.80
N VAL A 41 6.43 -0.05 6.35
CA VAL A 41 5.41 0.74 5.63
C VAL A 41 5.97 1.12 4.27
N VAL A 42 5.27 0.74 3.20
CA VAL A 42 5.54 1.19 1.84
C VAL A 42 4.71 2.45 1.59
N TRP A 43 5.39 3.59 1.57
CA TRP A 43 4.78 4.88 1.30
C TRP A 43 4.82 5.19 -0.19
N VAL A 44 3.64 5.27 -0.80
CA VAL A 44 3.45 5.44 -2.24
C VAL A 44 2.79 6.76 -2.61
N ALA A 45 3.18 7.84 -1.93
CA ALA A 45 2.83 9.21 -2.33
C ALA A 45 4.09 10.01 -2.67
N TYR A 46 3.92 10.99 -3.56
CA TYR A 46 5.00 11.93 -3.87
C TYR A 46 5.34 12.79 -2.65
N GLU A 47 4.30 13.29 -1.96
CA GLU A 47 4.51 14.10 -0.77
C GLU A 47 5.09 13.26 0.37
N GLU A 48 5.96 13.89 1.16
CA GLU A 48 6.44 13.32 2.42
C GLU A 48 5.28 13.12 3.40
N PRO A 49 5.29 12.05 4.21
CA PRO A 49 4.33 11.91 5.27
C PRO A 49 4.45 13.03 6.31
N ASN A 50 3.35 13.30 7.03
CA ASN A 50 3.36 14.36 8.03
C ASN A 50 4.26 13.98 9.23
N GLN A 51 4.79 14.99 9.94
CA GLN A 51 5.73 14.79 11.05
C GLN A 51 5.18 13.89 12.16
N LYS A 52 3.88 13.92 12.44
CA LYS A 52 3.28 13.09 13.49
C LYS A 52 3.33 11.62 13.12
N PHE A 53 3.06 11.30 11.86
CA PHE A 53 3.17 9.94 11.37
C PHE A 53 4.63 9.49 11.29
N LEU A 54 5.55 10.36 10.86
CA LEU A 54 6.99 10.07 10.89
C LEU A 54 7.49 9.76 12.31
N ASN A 55 7.09 10.55 13.30
CA ASN A 55 7.43 10.28 14.71
C ASN A 55 6.87 8.94 15.17
N PHE A 56 5.62 8.62 14.83
CA PHE A 56 5.03 7.32 15.19
C PHE A 56 5.80 6.15 14.55
N ILE A 57 6.22 6.29 13.29
CA ILE A 57 7.03 5.29 12.60
C ILE A 57 8.36 5.06 13.32
N ASP A 58 9.04 6.14 13.72
CA ASP A 58 10.30 6.10 14.47
C ASP A 58 10.12 5.47 15.86
N ASP A 59 9.11 5.92 16.62
CA ASP A 59 8.78 5.43 17.96
C ASP A 59 8.45 3.92 17.98
N GLN A 60 7.92 3.40 16.88
CA GLN A 60 7.54 1.99 16.73
C GLN A 60 8.60 1.15 16.00
N GLU A 61 9.77 1.74 15.68
CA GLU A 61 10.87 1.10 14.95
C GLU A 61 10.43 0.50 13.60
N ILE A 62 9.47 1.16 12.93
CA ILE A 62 8.94 0.73 11.64
C ILE A 62 9.85 1.23 10.53
N GLN A 63 10.25 0.34 9.62
CA GLN A 63 10.98 0.74 8.42
C GLN A 63 10.03 1.44 7.42
N LEU A 64 10.27 2.73 7.17
CA LEU A 64 9.58 3.48 6.11
C LEU A 64 10.30 3.32 4.77
N CYS A 65 9.63 2.68 3.81
CA CYS A 65 10.07 2.59 2.43
C CYS A 65 9.33 3.64 1.60
N HIS A 66 9.92 4.84 1.46
CA HIS A 66 9.36 5.89 0.61
C HIS A 66 9.76 5.66 -0.84
N ILE A 67 8.79 5.26 -1.66
CA ILE A 67 8.99 5.05 -3.09
C ILE A 67 8.42 6.26 -3.83
N GLY A 68 9.26 6.98 -4.58
CA GLY A 68 8.83 8.05 -5.49
C GLY A 68 9.17 9.51 -5.10
N SER A 69 9.81 9.76 -3.94
CA SER A 69 10.17 11.13 -3.46
C SER A 69 10.99 11.95 -4.49
N GLU A 70 11.93 11.33 -5.22
CA GLU A 70 12.79 12.05 -6.19
C GLU A 70 12.27 12.03 -7.63
N ARG A 71 11.28 11.18 -7.95
CA ARG A 71 10.95 10.81 -9.34
C ARG A 71 9.52 11.10 -9.76
N MET A 72 8.64 11.38 -8.80
CA MET A 72 7.28 11.84 -9.08
C MET A 72 7.28 13.37 -9.16
N SER A 73 6.45 13.95 -10.01
CA SER A 73 6.10 15.37 -9.94
C SER A 73 4.72 15.51 -9.30
N SER A 74 4.37 16.70 -8.81
CA SER A 74 3.01 16.98 -8.30
C SER A 74 1.90 16.77 -9.34
N THR A 75 2.26 16.63 -10.62
CA THR A 75 1.37 16.34 -11.74
C THR A 75 1.39 14.88 -12.18
N ASP A 76 2.39 14.08 -11.79
CA ASP A 76 2.58 12.74 -12.32
C ASP A 76 1.93 11.64 -11.48
N SER A 77 1.38 10.69 -12.21
CA SER A 77 0.80 9.45 -11.70
C SER A 77 1.91 8.52 -11.18
N ILE A 78 1.55 7.51 -10.39
CA ILE A 78 2.47 6.44 -10.01
C ILE A 78 3.14 5.85 -11.26
N THR A 79 4.47 5.66 -11.24
CA THR A 79 5.23 5.14 -12.37
C THR A 79 5.34 3.61 -12.32
N GLU A 80 5.60 2.98 -13.46
CA GLU A 80 5.83 1.52 -13.52
C GLU A 80 7.02 1.10 -12.66
N GLU A 81 8.12 1.87 -12.69
CA GLU A 81 9.27 1.66 -11.82
C GLU A 81 8.89 1.70 -10.33
N THR A 82 8.10 2.70 -9.92
CA THR A 82 7.60 2.82 -8.52
C THR A 82 6.79 1.59 -8.12
N ILE A 83 5.98 1.05 -9.03
CA ILE A 83 5.21 -0.17 -8.78
C ILE A 83 6.14 -1.38 -8.65
N VAL A 84 7.10 -1.56 -9.55
CA VAL A 84 8.05 -2.67 -9.52
C VAL A 84 8.86 -2.65 -8.22
N ASP A 85 9.41 -1.50 -7.84
CA ASP A 85 10.16 -1.35 -6.58
C ASP A 85 9.29 -1.67 -5.37
N SER A 86 8.05 -1.18 -5.35
CA SER A 86 7.10 -1.46 -4.27
C SER A 86 6.75 -2.95 -4.20
N LEU A 87 6.53 -3.61 -5.34
CA LEU A 87 6.22 -5.03 -5.40
C LEU A 87 7.41 -5.88 -4.96
N ASN A 88 8.65 -5.49 -5.27
CA ASN A 88 9.85 -6.18 -4.77
C ASN A 88 9.92 -6.15 -3.23
N ILE A 89 9.52 -5.05 -2.61
CA ILE A 89 9.44 -4.94 -1.14
C ILE A 89 8.30 -5.80 -0.60
N ILE A 90 7.12 -5.78 -1.23
CA ILE A 90 5.94 -6.56 -0.84
C ILE A 90 6.21 -8.06 -0.98
N LEU A 91 6.95 -8.50 -2.00
CA LEU A 91 7.29 -9.91 -2.21
C LEU A 91 8.42 -10.40 -1.31
N ASN A 92 9.08 -9.52 -0.56
CA ASN A 92 10.07 -9.94 0.43
C ASN A 92 9.42 -10.21 1.79
N LYS A 93 9.29 -11.50 2.12
CA LYS A 93 8.66 -11.96 3.38
C LYS A 93 9.35 -11.47 4.66
N SER A 94 10.61 -11.01 4.62
CA SER A 94 11.28 -10.47 5.81
C SER A 94 10.66 -9.17 6.30
N ASN A 95 9.94 -8.46 5.43
CA ASN A 95 9.36 -7.14 5.71
C ASN A 95 8.02 -7.22 6.48
N TYR A 96 7.50 -8.43 6.72
CA TYR A 96 6.17 -8.64 7.29
C TYR A 96 6.15 -8.63 8.82
N PRO A 97 5.09 -8.06 9.45
CA PRO A 97 3.90 -7.47 8.84
C PRO A 97 4.12 -6.11 8.16
N LEU A 98 3.45 -5.87 7.03
CA LEU A 98 3.68 -4.72 6.14
C LEU A 98 2.37 -3.98 5.81
N ALA A 99 2.45 -2.67 5.63
CA ALA A 99 1.33 -1.87 5.13
C ALA A 99 1.68 -1.03 3.90
N ILE A 100 0.74 -0.93 2.95
CA ILE A 100 0.80 -0.05 1.78
C ILE A 100 0.01 1.22 2.09
N VAL A 101 0.68 2.38 2.07
CA VAL A 101 0.12 3.64 2.56
C VAL A 101 0.34 4.76 1.56
N CYS A 102 -0.69 5.57 1.34
CA CYS A 102 -0.56 6.89 0.74
C CYS A 102 -1.41 7.89 1.54
N ASN A 103 -1.55 9.12 1.07
CA ASN A 103 -2.33 10.15 1.78
C ASN A 103 -3.75 9.68 2.21
N VAL A 104 -4.51 9.05 1.31
CA VAL A 104 -5.91 8.62 1.58
C VAL A 104 -6.12 7.11 1.37
N GLY A 105 -5.11 6.37 0.94
CA GLY A 105 -5.23 4.93 0.66
C GLY A 105 -6.14 4.61 -0.53
N ARG A 106 -6.28 5.53 -1.49
CA ARG A 106 -7.15 5.41 -2.68
C ARG A 106 -6.38 5.10 -3.93
N HIS A 107 -5.82 6.12 -4.59
CA HIS A 107 -5.34 6.01 -5.96
C HIS A 107 -4.02 5.25 -6.05
N GLN A 108 -2.95 5.74 -5.45
CA GLN A 108 -1.63 5.11 -5.54
C GLN A 108 -1.63 3.75 -4.85
N THR A 109 -2.10 3.68 -3.61
CA THR A 109 -2.31 2.41 -2.88
C THR A 109 -3.18 1.45 -3.68
N GLY A 110 -4.30 1.91 -4.25
CA GLY A 110 -5.20 1.06 -5.03
C GLY A 110 -4.61 0.61 -6.36
N THR A 111 -3.78 1.43 -7.00
CA THR A 111 -3.07 1.05 -8.24
C THR A 111 -2.03 -0.01 -7.94
N LEU A 112 -1.24 0.17 -6.89
CA LEU A 112 -0.27 -0.84 -6.45
C LEU A 112 -0.93 -2.15 -6.04
N VAL A 113 -2.00 -2.11 -5.25
CA VAL A 113 -2.78 -3.31 -4.90
C VAL A 113 -3.36 -3.95 -6.16
N GLY A 114 -3.86 -3.17 -7.12
CA GLY A 114 -4.36 -3.68 -8.38
C GLY A 114 -3.29 -4.39 -9.23
N CYS A 115 -2.09 -3.83 -9.30
CA CYS A 115 -0.93 -4.47 -9.95
C CYS A 115 -0.50 -5.75 -9.21
N LEU A 116 -0.54 -5.77 -7.87
CA LEU A 116 -0.34 -6.98 -7.09
C LEU A 116 -1.38 -8.05 -7.43
N ARG A 117 -2.68 -7.70 -7.49
CA ARG A 117 -3.74 -8.64 -7.88
C ARG A 117 -3.53 -9.20 -9.29
N LYS A 118 -3.08 -8.35 -10.21
CA LYS A 118 -2.73 -8.78 -11.58
C LYS A 118 -1.58 -9.78 -11.57
N LEU A 119 -0.54 -9.53 -10.77
CA LEU A 119 0.57 -10.46 -10.57
C LEU A 119 0.10 -11.79 -9.97
N GLN A 120 -0.89 -11.76 -9.07
CA GLN A 120 -1.57 -12.94 -8.51
C GLN A 120 -2.54 -13.64 -9.51
N GLY A 121 -2.60 -13.19 -10.76
CA GLY A 121 -3.43 -13.82 -11.80
C GLY A 121 -4.94 -13.55 -11.67
N TRP A 122 -5.35 -12.53 -10.90
CA TRP A 122 -6.76 -12.15 -10.83
C TRP A 122 -7.26 -11.63 -12.19
N ASN A 123 -8.54 -11.85 -12.47
CA ASN A 123 -9.17 -11.28 -13.66
C ASN A 123 -9.42 -9.77 -13.47
N LEU A 124 -9.31 -8.99 -14.55
CA LEU A 124 -9.43 -7.52 -14.51
C LEU A 124 -10.76 -7.02 -13.91
N ALA A 125 -11.87 -7.73 -14.12
CA ALA A 125 -13.16 -7.33 -13.55
C ALA A 125 -13.13 -7.33 -12.01
N SER A 126 -12.51 -8.34 -11.42
CA SER A 126 -12.36 -8.46 -9.95
C SER A 126 -11.37 -7.42 -9.41
N ILE A 127 -10.28 -7.17 -10.15
CA ILE A 127 -9.29 -6.17 -9.79
C ILE A 127 -9.93 -4.77 -9.78
N PHE A 128 -10.69 -4.43 -10.82
CA PHE A 128 -11.36 -3.13 -10.89
C PHE A 128 -12.47 -2.99 -9.86
N ASP A 129 -13.21 -4.06 -9.53
CA ASP A 129 -14.19 -4.02 -8.44
C ASP A 129 -13.53 -3.68 -7.09
N GLU A 130 -12.41 -4.34 -6.75
CA GLU A 130 -11.65 -4.04 -5.54
C GLU A 130 -11.13 -2.58 -5.55
N TYR A 131 -10.52 -2.14 -6.66
CA TYR A 131 -10.04 -0.76 -6.80
C TYR A 131 -11.17 0.26 -6.58
N ARG A 132 -12.32 0.07 -7.25
CA ARG A 132 -13.47 0.98 -7.17
C ARG A 132 -14.06 1.03 -5.77
N ARG A 133 -14.07 -0.10 -5.04
CA ARG A 133 -14.55 -0.16 -3.66
C ARG A 133 -13.76 0.77 -2.73
N TYR A 134 -12.43 0.81 -2.86
CA TYR A 134 -11.59 1.69 -2.05
C TYR A 134 -11.52 3.14 -2.57
N ALA A 135 -11.60 3.34 -3.89
CA ALA A 135 -11.64 4.68 -4.49
C ALA A 135 -12.98 5.41 -4.22
N GLY A 136 -14.07 4.65 -4.08
CA GLY A 136 -15.42 5.15 -3.84
C GLY A 136 -15.88 6.11 -4.95
N PRO A 137 -16.45 7.28 -4.62
CA PRO A 137 -16.94 8.22 -5.64
C PRO A 137 -15.82 8.95 -6.40
N LYS A 138 -14.55 8.68 -6.08
CA LYS A 138 -13.38 9.32 -6.69
C LYS A 138 -12.64 8.38 -7.66
N VAL A 139 -13.27 7.35 -8.19
CA VAL A 139 -12.67 6.47 -9.21
C VAL A 139 -12.04 7.27 -10.35
N ARG A 140 -10.86 6.86 -10.81
CA ARG A 140 -10.17 7.44 -11.95
C ARG A 140 -9.85 6.35 -12.96
N LEU A 141 -10.36 6.50 -14.18
CA LEU A 141 -10.15 5.52 -15.26
C LEU A 141 -8.67 5.33 -15.61
N ILE A 142 -7.85 6.39 -15.48
CA ILE A 142 -6.41 6.30 -15.74
C ILE A 142 -5.69 5.31 -14.81
N ASN A 143 -6.17 5.12 -13.58
CA ASN A 143 -5.60 4.12 -12.67
C ASN A 143 -6.01 2.69 -13.08
N GLU A 144 -7.25 2.49 -13.54
CA GLU A 144 -7.70 1.19 -14.08
C GLU A 144 -6.93 0.84 -15.36
N GLN A 145 -6.76 1.80 -16.26
CA GLN A 145 -5.95 1.65 -17.47
C GLN A 145 -4.48 1.33 -17.12
N PHE A 146 -3.91 1.99 -16.10
CA PHE A 146 -2.57 1.66 -15.64
C PHE A 146 -2.47 0.20 -15.20
N ILE A 147 -3.41 -0.26 -14.35
CA ILE A 147 -3.44 -1.66 -13.90
C ILE A 147 -3.58 -2.60 -15.10
N GLU A 148 -4.46 -2.29 -16.04
CA GLU A 148 -4.67 -3.08 -17.26
C GLU A 148 -3.41 -3.23 -18.10
N LEU A 149 -2.62 -2.17 -18.22
CA LEU A 149 -1.45 -2.11 -19.09
C LEU A 149 -0.13 -2.49 -18.41
N PHE A 150 -0.08 -2.51 -17.06
CA PHE A 150 1.12 -2.86 -16.30
C PHE A 150 1.73 -4.20 -16.72
N ASP A 151 3.00 -4.22 -17.12
CA ASP A 151 3.67 -5.45 -17.52
C ASP A 151 4.15 -6.23 -16.29
N THR A 152 3.53 -7.38 -16.02
CA THR A 152 3.88 -8.22 -14.87
C THR A 152 5.24 -8.90 -15.03
N ASP A 153 5.76 -9.02 -16.25
CA ASP A 153 7.05 -9.68 -16.51
C ASP A 153 8.24 -8.84 -16.01
N LEU A 154 8.00 -7.56 -15.68
CA LEU A 154 8.99 -6.69 -15.03
C LEU A 154 9.25 -7.06 -13.57
N VAL A 155 8.38 -7.85 -12.95
CA VAL A 155 8.48 -8.22 -11.53
C VAL A 155 9.06 -9.63 -11.43
N SER A 156 10.26 -9.73 -10.85
CA SER A 156 10.87 -11.03 -10.57
C SER A 156 10.34 -11.60 -9.26
N ILE A 157 9.58 -12.69 -9.34
CA ILE A 157 9.13 -13.42 -8.15
C ILE A 157 10.34 -14.05 -7.45
N PRO A 158 10.58 -13.79 -6.14
CA PRO A 158 11.69 -14.39 -5.42
C PRO A 158 11.51 -15.91 -5.26
N LEU A 159 12.61 -16.62 -4.98
CA LEU A 159 12.57 -18.08 -4.77
C LEU A 159 11.66 -18.53 -3.61
N ASP A 160 11.45 -17.63 -2.64
CA ASP A 160 10.70 -17.90 -1.41
C ASP A 160 9.75 -16.72 -1.12
N PRO A 161 8.69 -16.57 -1.92
CA PRO A 161 7.73 -15.47 -1.78
C PRO A 161 6.76 -15.73 -0.61
N PRO A 162 5.95 -14.73 -0.21
CA PRO A 162 4.88 -14.93 0.75
C PRO A 162 3.93 -16.06 0.34
N LYS A 163 3.40 -16.81 1.31
CA LYS A 163 2.60 -18.03 1.07
C LYS A 163 1.33 -17.83 0.24
N TRP A 164 0.82 -16.61 0.22
CA TRP A 164 -0.35 -16.20 -0.56
C TRP A 164 -0.01 -15.95 -2.04
N MET A 165 1.28 -15.85 -2.40
CA MET A 165 1.76 -15.76 -3.77
C MET A 165 1.94 -17.18 -4.31
N ARG A 166 0.90 -17.73 -4.95
CA ARG A 166 0.88 -19.10 -5.52
C ARG A 166 0.57 -19.08 -7.00
#